data_AF-A0A8K0G6S3-F1
#
_entry.id   AF-A0A8K0G6S3-F1
#
_cell.length_a   1.000
_cell.length_b   1.000
_cell.length_c   1.000
_cell.angle_alpha   90.00
_cell.angle_beta   90.00
_cell.angle_gamma   90.00
#
_symmetry.space_group_name_H-M   'P 1'
#
loop_
_entity.id
_entity.type
_entity.pdbx_description
1 polymer ?
#
loop_
_entity_poly.entity_id
_entity_poly.type
_entity_poly.pdbx_seq_one_letter_code
_entity_poly.pdbx_strand_id
1 'polypeptide(L)'
;MAGLSLAFTAFILSGILHTGNSLQCYSCDSISSNLCEDPVNATLLNTVFCNQRNFGCLKQKLPAIGKIEKSVHRGCAAVAFCELLESVSDHCTVCTNDLCNSSSALIPSIVVLLLSSIFIFLFYKY
;
A
#
# COMPACT_ATOMS: atom_id res chain seq x y z
N MET A 1 -29.86 -0.41 -28.72
CA MET A 1 -28.70 -1.32 -28.52
C MET A 1 -27.34 -0.66 -28.79
N ALA A 2 -27.20 0.30 -29.71
CA ALA A 2 -25.93 0.99 -29.96
C ALA A 2 -25.42 1.87 -28.78
N GLY A 3 -26.33 2.51 -28.02
CA GLY A 3 -25.95 3.39 -26.90
C GLY A 3 -25.32 2.67 -25.70
N LEU A 4 -25.69 1.41 -25.46
CA LEU A 4 -25.12 0.60 -24.37
C LEU A 4 -23.67 0.21 -24.65
N SER A 5 -23.33 -0.02 -25.92
CA SER A 5 -21.98 -0.37 -26.36
C SER A 5 -21.00 0.79 -26.24
N LEU A 6 -21.44 2.03 -26.49
CA LEU A 6 -20.64 3.26 -26.32
C LEU A 6 -20.38 3.59 -24.84
N ALA A 7 -21.36 3.34 -23.97
CA ALA A 7 -21.18 3.53 -22.53
C ALA A 7 -20.17 2.54 -21.93
N PHE A 8 -20.21 1.28 -22.36
CA PHE A 8 -19.26 0.26 -21.92
C PHE A 8 -17.82 0.55 -22.39
N THR A 9 -17.63 0.98 -23.64
CA THR A 9 -16.30 1.34 -24.13
C THR A 9 -15.74 2.58 -23.44
N ALA A 10 -16.57 3.59 -23.14
CA ALA A 10 -16.14 4.76 -22.37
C ALA A 10 -15.72 4.40 -20.93
N PHE A 11 -16.41 3.46 -20.29
CA PHE A 11 -16.10 2.99 -18.93
C PHE A 11 -14.81 2.17 -18.87
N ILE A 12 -14.51 1.39 -19.92
CA ILE A 12 -13.23 0.68 -20.04
C ILE A 12 -12.08 1.68 -20.28
N LEU A 13 -12.30 2.72 -21.09
CA LEU A 13 -11.26 3.70 -21.42
C LEU A 13 -10.86 4.57 -20.21
N SER A 14 -11.79 4.88 -19.31
CA SER A 14 -11.49 5.65 -18.08
C SER A 14 -10.63 4.88 -17.07
N GLY A 15 -10.66 3.54 -17.08
CA GLY A 15 -9.79 2.70 -16.25
C GLY A 15 -8.32 2.70 -16.69
N ILE A 16 -8.04 3.07 -17.94
CA ILE A 16 -6.69 3.05 -18.54
C ILE A 16 -5.95 4.38 -18.28
N LEU A 17 -6.68 5.46 -17.96
CA LEU A 17 -6.10 6.75 -17.56
C LEU A 17 -5.62 6.70 -16.11
N HIS A 18 -4.63 5.86 -15.81
CA HIS A 18 -3.81 6.03 -14.62
C HIS A 18 -2.89 7.23 -14.87
N THR A 19 -3.30 8.40 -14.39
CA THR A 19 -2.45 9.58 -14.27
C THR A 19 -1.17 9.22 -13.51
N GLY A 20 -0.01 9.67 -14.01
CA GLY A 20 1.29 9.49 -13.35
C GLY A 20 1.35 10.27 -12.04
N ASN A 21 0.79 9.71 -10.97
CA ASN A 21 1.01 10.17 -9.61
C ASN A 21 2.40 9.74 -9.16
N SER A 22 3.12 10.65 -8.50
CA SER A 22 4.30 10.25 -7.72
C SER A 22 3.81 9.50 -6.48
N LEU A 23 4.34 8.31 -6.26
CA LEU A 23 3.96 7.45 -5.14
C LEU A 23 4.24 8.18 -3.81
N GLN A 24 3.24 8.30 -2.95
CA GLN A 24 3.38 8.92 -1.64
C GLN A 24 3.45 7.86 -0.53
N CYS A 25 4.42 7.96 0.37
CA CYS A 25 4.65 6.99 1.45
C CYS A 25 4.81 7.67 2.80
N TYR A 26 4.52 6.97 3.90
CA TYR A 26 4.92 7.43 5.23
C TYR A 26 6.43 7.33 5.41
N SER A 27 7.02 8.32 6.10
CA SER A 27 8.45 8.35 6.40
C SER A 27 8.70 8.59 7.87
N CYS A 28 9.28 7.63 8.56
CA CYS A 28 9.61 7.75 9.98
C CYS A 28 10.58 6.65 10.44
N ASP A 29 11.17 6.87 11.62
CA ASP A 29 12.00 5.89 12.32
C ASP A 29 11.67 5.87 13.81
N SER A 30 11.38 4.69 14.37
CA SER A 30 10.97 4.55 15.77
C SER A 30 12.10 4.81 16.78
N ILE A 31 13.36 4.81 16.35
CA ILE A 31 14.50 5.22 17.18
C ILE A 31 14.45 6.74 17.42
N SER A 32 14.02 7.49 16.40
CA SER A 32 13.95 8.96 16.45
C SER A 32 12.63 9.52 16.99
N SER A 33 11.53 8.76 16.85
CA SER A 33 10.19 9.21 17.22
C SER A 33 9.28 8.03 17.56
N ASN A 34 8.65 8.10 18.74
CA ASN A 34 7.63 7.13 19.16
C ASN A 34 6.39 7.09 18.24
N LEU A 35 6.20 8.10 17.38
CA LEU A 35 5.10 8.13 16.40
C LEU A 35 5.22 7.04 15.33
N CYS A 36 6.42 6.44 15.18
CA CYS A 36 6.70 5.40 14.20
C CYS A 36 6.54 3.97 14.75
N GLU A 37 5.96 3.79 15.94
CA GLU A 37 5.67 2.47 16.48
C GLU A 37 4.67 1.67 15.60
N ASP A 38 4.43 0.41 15.96
CA ASP A 38 3.47 -0.45 15.29
C ASP A 38 2.55 -1.11 16.34
N PRO A 39 1.23 -0.83 16.37
CA PRO A 39 0.45 -0.12 15.36
C PRO A 39 0.72 1.39 15.31
N VAL A 40 0.60 1.96 14.11
CA VAL A 40 0.98 3.35 13.85
C VAL A 40 -0.21 4.30 13.88
N ASN A 41 -0.04 5.49 14.46
CA ASN A 41 -1.01 6.57 14.30
C ASN A 41 -0.70 7.36 13.02
N ALA A 42 -1.25 6.90 11.91
CA ALA A 42 -1.01 7.43 10.57
C ALA A 42 -1.38 8.92 10.38
N THR A 43 -2.22 9.48 11.25
CA THR A 43 -2.62 10.91 11.18
C THR A 43 -1.51 11.88 11.60
N LEU A 44 -0.53 11.40 12.37
CA LEU A 44 0.56 12.21 12.92
C LEU A 44 1.88 12.04 12.15
N LEU A 45 1.89 11.16 11.14
CA LEU A 45 3.10 10.83 10.40
C LEU A 45 3.31 11.75 9.21
N ASN A 46 4.57 12.11 9.00
CA ASN A 46 5.00 12.78 7.77
C ASN A 46 4.92 11.82 6.59
N THR A 47 4.64 12.40 5.42
CA THR A 47 4.61 11.70 4.14
C THR A 47 5.67 12.27 3.21
N VAL A 48 6.15 11.44 2.29
CA VAL A 48 7.18 11.78 1.31
C VAL A 48 6.79 11.24 -0.07
N PHE A 49 7.21 11.92 -1.13
CA PHE A 49 7.01 11.48 -2.51
C PHE A 49 8.22 10.67 -3.00
N CYS A 50 7.98 9.46 -3.50
CA CYS A 50 8.98 8.59 -4.10
C CYS A 50 9.08 8.89 -5.61
N ASN A 51 10.05 9.72 -5.99
CA ASN A 51 10.20 10.18 -7.37
C ASN A 51 11.02 9.22 -8.27
N GLN A 52 11.51 8.11 -7.72
CA GLN A 52 12.37 7.16 -8.42
C GLN A 52 11.55 6.04 -9.07
N ARG A 53 11.99 5.56 -10.23
CA ARG A 53 11.40 4.38 -10.86
C ARG A 53 11.73 3.13 -10.05
N ASN A 54 10.81 2.17 -10.01
CA ASN A 54 10.95 0.91 -9.27
C ASN A 54 11.13 1.09 -7.75
N PHE A 55 10.54 2.16 -7.19
CA PHE A 55 10.47 2.36 -5.74
C PHE A 55 9.05 2.11 -5.24
N GLY A 56 8.97 1.68 -3.99
CA GLY A 56 7.73 1.48 -3.25
C GLY A 56 7.83 2.02 -1.82
N CYS A 57 6.70 1.98 -1.12
CA CYS A 57 6.64 2.28 0.30
C CYS A 57 7.16 1.09 1.10
N LEU A 58 8.29 1.31 1.78
CA LEU A 58 8.91 0.35 2.69
C LEU A 58 8.26 0.44 4.07
N LYS A 59 8.05 -0.73 4.67
CA LYS A 59 7.90 -0.94 6.11
C LYS A 59 8.87 -2.04 6.52
N GLN A 60 9.84 -1.70 7.36
CA GLN A 60 10.83 -2.65 7.89
C GLN A 60 10.77 -2.67 9.42
N LYS A 61 10.82 -3.85 10.01
CA LYS A 61 10.99 -4.08 11.44
C LYS A 61 12.33 -4.73 11.67
N LEU A 62 13.19 -4.09 12.44
CA LEU A 62 14.49 -4.62 12.81
C LEU A 62 14.40 -5.28 14.19
N PRO A 63 14.96 -6.49 14.36
CA PRO A 63 15.03 -7.13 15.67
C PRO A 63 15.90 -6.33 16.64
N ALA A 64 15.74 -6.60 17.93
CA ALA A 64 16.69 -6.10 18.92
C ALA A 64 18.04 -6.82 18.77
N ILE A 65 19.12 -6.07 18.59
CA ILE A 65 20.48 -6.63 18.45
C ILE A 65 21.35 -6.07 19.59
N GLY A 66 21.67 -6.92 20.57
CA GLY A 66 22.45 -6.55 21.73
C GLY A 66 21.73 -5.51 22.60
N LYS A 67 22.20 -4.25 22.59
CA LYS A 67 21.59 -3.13 23.31
C LYS A 67 20.65 -2.28 22.46
N ILE A 68 20.53 -2.59 21.16
CA ILE A 68 19.65 -1.87 20.24
C ILE A 68 18.25 -2.45 20.42
N GLU A 69 17.28 -1.59 20.76
CA GLU A 69 15.88 -1.98 20.89
C GLU A 69 15.26 -2.28 19.51
N LYS A 70 14.14 -3.01 19.51
CA LYS A 70 13.38 -3.28 18.31
C LYS A 70 12.96 -1.96 17.66
N SER A 71 13.17 -1.83 16.35
CA SER A 71 12.81 -0.60 15.64
C SER A 71 11.96 -0.85 14.40
N VAL A 72 11.22 0.18 14.01
CA VAL A 72 10.38 0.20 12.81
C VAL A 72 10.81 1.39 11.96
N HIS A 73 11.07 1.10 10.69
CA HIS A 73 11.46 2.08 9.69
C HIS A 73 10.44 2.10 8.55
N ARG A 74 10.07 3.31 8.12
CA ARG A 74 9.16 3.56 6.99
C ARG A 74 9.77 4.60 6.07
N GLY A 75 9.63 4.41 4.76
CA GLY A 75 10.10 5.35 3.77
C GLY A 75 9.94 4.85 2.33
N CYS A 76 10.69 5.45 1.41
CA CYS A 76 10.80 4.98 0.03
C CYS A 76 11.98 4.02 -0.10
N ALA A 77 11.78 2.87 -0.74
CA ALA A 77 12.88 1.96 -1.07
C ALA A 77 12.65 1.28 -2.42
N ALA A 78 13.70 0.71 -3.01
CA ALA A 78 13.57 -0.11 -4.21
C ALA A 78 12.62 -1.29 -3.95
N VAL A 79 11.83 -1.69 -4.95
CA VAL A 79 10.88 -2.82 -4.81
C VAL A 79 11.59 -4.11 -4.37
N ALA A 80 12.81 -4.35 -4.85
CA ALA A 80 13.63 -5.51 -4.48
C ALA A 80 14.38 -5.34 -3.13
N PHE A 81 14.16 -4.26 -2.38
CA PHE A 81 14.91 -3.98 -1.14
C PHE A 81 14.77 -5.10 -0.11
N CYS A 82 13.55 -5.62 0.09
CA CYS A 82 13.32 -6.67 1.08
C CYS A 82 13.91 -8.03 0.66
N GLU A 83 14.02 -8.30 -0.64
CA GLU A 83 14.65 -9.54 -1.14
C GLU A 83 16.14 -9.59 -0.81
N LEU A 84 16.80 -8.43 -0.73
CA LEU A 84 18.21 -8.31 -0.41
C LEU A 84 18.51 -8.34 1.10
N LEU A 85 17.52 -8.06 1.95
CA LEU A 85 17.69 -7.90 3.41
C LEU A 85 16.86 -8.91 4.23
N GLU A 86 16.40 -9.98 3.62
CA GLU A 86 15.55 -11.00 4.27
C GLU A 86 16.17 -11.55 5.57
N SER A 87 17.50 -11.64 5.63
CA SER A 87 18.23 -12.18 6.80
C SER A 87 18.43 -11.19 7.96
N VAL A 88 18.09 -9.91 7.80
CA VAL A 88 18.43 -8.84 8.78
C VAL A 88 17.20 -8.26 9.48
N SER A 89 16.01 -8.43 8.90
CA SER A 89 14.76 -7.87 9.44
C SER A 89 13.79 -8.95 9.92
N ASP A 90 13.13 -8.70 11.06
CA ASP A 90 11.99 -9.50 11.53
C ASP A 90 10.84 -9.49 10.52
N HIS A 91 10.67 -8.36 9.84
CA HIS A 91 9.62 -8.15 8.85
C HIS A 91 10.04 -7.06 7.87
N CYS A 92 9.90 -7.30 6.58
CA CYS A 92 10.13 -6.30 5.55
C CYS A 92 9.05 -6.42 4.49
N THR A 93 8.48 -5.29 4.08
CA THR A 93 7.53 -5.23 2.97
C THR A 93 7.75 -3.95 2.17
N VAL A 94 7.74 -4.08 0.85
CA VAL A 94 7.63 -2.94 -0.07
C VAL A 94 6.32 -3.08 -0.83
N CYS A 95 5.52 -2.01 -0.84
CA CYS A 95 4.24 -1.96 -1.55
C CYS A 95 4.19 -0.72 -2.46
N THR A 96 3.41 -0.79 -3.54
CA THR A 96 3.43 0.22 -4.62
C THR A 96 2.18 1.10 -4.69
N ASN A 97 1.39 1.11 -3.62
CA ASN A 97 0.20 1.94 -3.51
C ASN A 97 0.46 3.11 -2.56
N ASP A 98 -0.22 4.24 -2.75
CA ASP A 98 -0.04 5.38 -1.86
C ASP A 98 -0.33 4.99 -0.40
N LEU A 99 0.58 5.39 0.49
CA LEU A 99 0.45 5.30 1.94
C LEU A 99 0.24 3.86 2.47
N CYS A 100 0.56 2.85 1.65
CA CYS A 100 0.35 1.44 1.98
C CYS A 100 1.27 0.93 3.10
N ASN A 101 2.37 1.63 3.41
CA ASN A 101 3.26 1.30 4.52
C ASN A 101 2.74 1.73 5.90
N SER A 102 1.48 2.17 5.99
CA SER A 102 0.75 2.30 7.26
C SER A 102 0.38 0.95 7.86
N SER A 103 0.07 -0.05 7.02
CA SER A 103 -0.84 -1.11 7.42
C SER A 103 -0.16 -2.27 8.16
N SER A 104 -0.94 -2.84 9.10
CA SER A 104 -1.06 -4.29 9.29
C SER A 104 -2.13 -4.74 8.29
N ALA A 105 -1.81 -5.70 7.41
CA ALA A 105 -2.57 -6.20 6.26
C ALA A 105 -4.09 -5.91 6.24
N LEU A 106 -4.54 -5.07 5.30
CA LEU A 106 -5.96 -4.95 4.94
C LEU A 106 -6.30 -5.94 3.82
N ILE A 107 -7.35 -6.71 4.05
CA ILE A 107 -7.92 -7.75 3.17
C ILE A 107 -8.38 -7.10 1.84
N PRO A 108 -8.19 -7.73 0.67
CA PRO A 108 -8.55 -7.12 -0.61
C PRO A 108 -10.06 -6.89 -0.71
N SER A 109 -10.48 -5.64 -0.92
CA SER A 109 -11.89 -5.23 -1.06
C SER A 109 -12.60 -5.86 -2.28
N ILE A 110 -11.86 -6.52 -3.16
CA ILE A 110 -12.35 -7.25 -4.34
C ILE A 110 -13.39 -8.31 -3.97
N VAL A 111 -13.20 -9.02 -2.85
CA VAL A 111 -14.17 -10.07 -2.43
C VAL A 111 -15.52 -9.45 -2.08
N VAL A 112 -15.53 -8.27 -1.43
CA VAL A 112 -16.76 -7.54 -1.09
C VAL A 112 -17.45 -6.98 -2.34
N LEU A 113 -16.68 -6.52 -3.33
CA LEU A 113 -17.22 -6.05 -4.61
C LEU A 113 -17.80 -7.19 -5.46
N LEU A 114 -17.16 -8.36 -5.46
CA LEU A 114 -17.67 -9.55 -6.16
C LEU A 114 -18.95 -10.09 -5.49
N LEU A 115 -19.01 -10.12 -4.16
CA LEU A 115 -20.21 -10.57 -3.45
C LEU A 115 -21.41 -9.64 -3.65
N SER A 116 -21.18 -8.32 -3.64
CA SER A 116 -22.25 -7.34 -3.86
C SER A 116 -22.80 -7.36 -5.29
N SER A 117 -21.95 -7.55 -6.30
CA SER A 117 -22.40 -7.68 -7.70
C SER A 117 -23.17 -8.98 -7.97
N ILE A 118 -22.79 -10.11 -7.36
CA ILE A 118 -23.56 -11.36 -7.43
C ILE A 118 -24.93 -11.19 -6.77
N PHE A 119 -25.00 -10.53 -5.61
CA PHE A 119 -26.27 -10.23 -4.95
C PHE A 119 -27.20 -9.42 -5.86
N ILE A 120 -26.71 -8.33 -6.45
CA ILE A 120 -27.52 -7.51 -7.35
C ILE A 120 -28.02 -8.33 -8.55
N PHE A 121 -27.18 -9.17 -9.16
CA PHE A 121 -27.60 -10.03 -10.27
C PHE A 121 -28.66 -11.07 -9.90
N LEU A 122 -28.57 -11.64 -8.69
CA LEU A 122 -29.53 -12.65 -8.21
C LEU A 122 -30.88 -12.03 -7.83
N PHE A 123 -30.87 -10.82 -7.27
CA PHE A 123 -32.09 -10.13 -6.80
C PHE A 123 -32.75 -9.23 -7.85
N TYR A 124 -32.04 -8.78 -8.89
CA TYR A 124 -32.63 -7.99 -9.98
C TYR A 124 -33.37 -8.85 -11.02
N LYS A 125 -33.25 -10.18 -10.94
CA LYS A 125 -33.93 -11.14 -11.82
C LYS A 125 -35.26 -11.65 -11.26
N TYR A 126 -35.63 -11.23 -10.04
CA TYR A 126 -36.93 -11.44 -9.40
C TYR A 126 -37.65 -10.09 -9.25
#